data_AF-A0A377Z6U6-F1
#
_entry.id   AF-A0A377Z6U6-F1
#
_cell.length_a   1.000
_cell.length_b   1.000
_cell.length_c   1.000
_cell.angle_alpha   90.00
_cell.angle_beta   90.00
_cell.angle_gamma   90.00
#
_symmetry.space_group_name_H-M   'P 1'
#
loop_
_entity.id
_entity.type
_entity.pdbx_description
1 polymer ?
#
loop_
_entity_poly.entity_id
_entity_poly.type
_entity_poly.pdbx_seq_one_letter_code
_entity_poly.pdbx_strand_id
1 'polypeptide(L)'
;MGSKDSNYQVIYRYEPLPKFVPGGWVLFQRPKSCGGGFWLGKTYDGVFMLELDRPVPLDEGIKFIILSSRIAENFMDFDEDFRLT
;
A
#
# COMPACT_ATOMS: atom_id res chain seq x y z
N MET A 1 14.01 1.46 10.27
CA MET A 1 13.67 0.04 10.54
C MET A 1 12.58 -0.38 9.56
N GLY A 2 12.96 -0.71 8.32
CA GLY A 2 12.13 -1.51 7.41
C GLY A 2 12.77 -2.89 7.37
N SER A 3 12.00 -3.96 7.57
CA SER A 3 12.56 -5.30 7.45
C SER A 3 13.06 -5.50 6.02
N LYS A 4 14.14 -6.27 5.91
CA LYS A 4 14.98 -6.38 4.72
C LYS A 4 14.28 -7.00 3.50
N ASP A 5 13.02 -7.41 3.61
CA ASP A 5 12.22 -8.07 2.56
C ASP A 5 10.73 -7.68 2.61
N SER A 6 10.40 -6.45 3.01
CA SER A 6 9.00 -5.98 2.93
C SER A 6 8.62 -5.64 1.48
N ASN A 7 7.49 -6.18 0.99
CA ASN A 7 6.91 -5.88 -0.34
C ASN A 7 6.40 -4.42 -0.50
N TYR A 8 6.77 -3.52 0.41
CA TYR A 8 6.36 -2.12 0.43
C TYR A 8 7.45 -1.21 0.98
N GLN A 9 7.38 0.07 0.62
CA GLN A 9 8.26 1.12 1.13
C GLN A 9 7.44 2.18 1.89
N VAL A 10 7.95 2.62 3.04
CA VAL A 10 7.37 3.74 3.79
C VAL A 10 8.29 4.93 3.59
N ILE A 11 7.75 6.01 3.02
CA ILE A 11 8.50 7.20 2.66
C ILE A 11 8.08 8.32 3.60
N TYR A 12 9.01 8.80 4.42
CA TYR A 12 8.76 9.92 5.30
C TYR A 12 8.89 11.24 4.55
N ARG A 13 8.40 12.32 5.16
CA ARG A 13 8.48 13.65 4.55
C ARG A 13 9.92 14.01 4.19
N TYR A 14 10.06 14.60 3.01
CA TYR A 14 11.34 15.06 2.44
C TYR A 14 12.31 13.93 2.07
N GLU A 15 11.89 12.67 2.14
CA GLU A 15 12.66 11.54 1.64
C GLU A 15 12.25 11.22 0.19
N PRO A 16 13.19 10.99 -0.71
CA PRO A 16 12.89 10.44 -2.03
C PRO A 16 12.53 8.96 -1.92
N LEU A 17 11.82 8.42 -2.92
CA LEU A 17 11.62 6.98 -3.07
C LEU A 17 12.98 6.30 -3.34
N PRO A 18 13.52 5.47 -2.44
CA PRO A 18 14.88 4.92 -2.59
C PRO A 18 15.00 3.94 -3.75
N LYS A 19 13.94 3.14 -3.97
CA LYS A 19 13.90 2.14 -5.04
C LYS A 19 12.56 2.21 -5.76
N PHE A 20 12.59 2.55 -7.03
CA PHE A 20 11.40 2.44 -7.87
C PHE A 20 11.20 0.99 -8.33
N VAL A 21 9.98 0.48 -8.15
CA VAL A 21 9.53 -0.82 -8.66
C VAL A 21 8.14 -0.60 -9.26
N PRO A 22 7.94 -0.81 -10.57
CA PRO A 22 6.61 -0.77 -11.18
C PRO A 22 5.63 -1.70 -10.45
N GLY A 23 4.47 -1.19 -10.06
CA GLY A 23 3.47 -1.90 -9.25
C GLY A 23 3.86 -2.11 -7.78
N GLY A 24 5.00 -1.58 -7.33
CA GLY A 24 5.46 -1.69 -5.95
C GLY A 24 4.61 -0.84 -4.99
N TRP A 25 4.33 -1.38 -3.81
CA TRP A 25 3.57 -0.69 -2.77
C TRP A 25 4.38 0.41 -2.09
N VAL A 26 3.79 1.59 -1.93
CA VAL A 26 4.41 2.72 -1.26
C VAL A 26 3.41 3.45 -0.35
N LEU A 27 3.87 3.80 0.85
CA LEU A 27 3.18 4.62 1.84
C LEU A 27 3.89 5.97 1.96
N PHE A 28 3.30 7.03 1.42
CA PHE A 28 3.86 8.39 1.50
C PHE A 28 3.29 9.15 2.70
N GLN A 29 4.16 9.59 3.61
CA GLN A 29 3.76 10.31 4.81
C GLN A 29 3.19 11.70 4.47
N ARG A 30 2.01 11.99 5.00
CA ARG A 30 1.36 13.29 4.88
C ARG A 30 1.75 14.22 6.04
N PRO A 31 1.84 15.55 5.83
CA PRO A 31 2.12 16.50 6.91
C PRO A 31 1.09 16.44 8.04
N LYS A 32 1.56 16.52 9.30
CA LYS A 32 0.70 16.59 10.49
C LYS A 32 -0.26 17.79 10.43
N SER A 33 0.20 18.93 9.91
CA SER A 33 -0.61 20.14 9.71
C SER A 33 -1.83 19.92 8.79
N CYS A 34 -1.77 18.92 7.93
CA CYS A 34 -2.88 18.59 7.04
C CYS A 34 -3.80 17.51 7.63
N GLY A 35 -3.47 16.92 8.79
CA GLY A 35 -4.16 15.79 9.41
C GLY A 35 -3.30 14.53 9.58
N GLY A 36 -2.06 14.53 9.08
CA GLY A 36 -1.16 13.37 9.17
C GLY A 36 -1.62 12.17 8.33
N GLY A 37 -1.16 10.98 8.72
CA GLY A 37 -1.41 9.71 8.02
C GLY A 37 -0.49 9.48 6.83
N PHE A 38 -0.84 8.49 6.02
CA PHE A 38 -0.11 8.06 4.84
C PHE A 38 -1.05 7.89 3.65
N TRP A 39 -0.62 8.36 2.49
CA TRP A 39 -1.22 7.95 1.22
C TRP A 39 -0.67 6.59 0.84
N LEU A 40 -1.56 5.62 0.65
CA LEU A 40 -1.24 4.26 0.22
C LEU A 40 -1.53 4.11 -1.27
N GLY A 41 -0.56 3.56 -1.99
CA GLY A 41 -0.72 3.33 -3.41
C GLY A 41 0.40 2.50 -4.02
N LYS A 42 0.34 2.37 -5.34
CA LYS A 42 1.37 1.73 -6.16
C LYS A 42 2.07 2.75 -7.05
N THR A 43 3.37 2.55 -7.27
CA THR A 43 4.17 3.37 -8.19
C THR A 43 4.26 2.74 -9.56
N TYR A 44 4.01 3.51 -10.61
CA TYR A 44 4.21 3.15 -12.01
C TYR A 44 4.98 4.26 -12.72
N ASP A 45 5.35 4.03 -13.98
CA ASP A 45 6.06 5.03 -14.77
C ASP A 45 5.17 6.28 -14.93
N GLY A 46 5.67 7.40 -14.39
CA GLY A 46 5.00 8.71 -14.46
C GLY A 46 3.78 8.89 -13.56
N VAL A 47 3.37 7.89 -12.77
CA VAL A 47 2.16 7.99 -11.94
C VAL A 47 2.29 7.26 -10.60
N PHE A 48 1.68 7.85 -9.57
CA PHE A 48 1.38 7.20 -8.31
C PHE A 48 -0.13 6.97 -8.22
N MET A 49 -0.53 5.70 -8.17
CA MET A 49 -1.93 5.30 -8.15
C MET A 49 -2.38 5.05 -6.72
N LEU A 50 -3.34 5.84 -6.25
CA LEU A 50 -3.96 5.66 -4.93
C LEU A 50 -4.79 4.38 -4.90
N GLU A 51 -4.63 3.61 -3.84
CA GLU A 51 -5.36 2.34 -3.63
C GLU A 51 -6.49 2.51 -2.60
N LEU A 52 -6.44 3.60 -1.84
CA LEU A 52 -7.51 4.02 -0.94
C LEU A 52 -7.85 5.48 -1.23
N ASP A 53 -9.12 5.83 -1.08
CA ASP A 53 -9.68 7.16 -1.30
C ASP A 53 -9.32 8.17 -0.19
N ARG A 54 -8.71 7.70 0.90
CA ARG A 54 -8.31 8.48 2.06
C ARG A 54 -6.91 8.14 2.57
N PRO A 55 -6.25 9.07 3.27
CA PRO A 55 -5.06 8.74 4.05
C PRO A 55 -5.39 7.77 5.18
N VAL A 56 -4.43 6.92 5.53
CA VAL A 56 -4.57 5.90 6.58
C VAL A 56 -3.46 6.00 7.64
N PRO A 57 -3.71 5.54 8.87
CA PRO A 57 -2.65 5.18 9.80
C PRO A 57 -1.68 4.17 9.19
N LEU A 58 -0.42 4.19 9.64
CA LEU A 58 0.60 3.31 9.08
C LEU A 58 0.26 1.83 9.26
N ASP A 59 -0.26 1.45 10.42
CA ASP A 59 -0.61 0.06 10.73
C ASP A 59 -1.79 -0.43 9.88
N GLU A 60 -2.79 0.42 9.65
CA GLU A 60 -3.91 0.14 8.75
C GLU A 60 -3.41 -0.08 7.31
N GLY A 61 -2.53 0.81 6.81
CA GLY A 61 -1.95 0.67 5.48
C GLY A 61 -1.13 -0.61 5.31
N ILE A 62 -0.32 -0.98 6.31
CA ILE A 62 0.44 -2.24 6.28
C ILE A 62 -0.49 -3.45 6.27
N LYS A 63 -1.56 -3.46 7.09
CA LYS A 63 -2.56 -4.53 7.09
C LYS A 63 -3.21 -4.68 5.72
N PHE A 64 -3.57 -3.57 5.07
CA PHE A 64 -4.15 -3.57 3.73
C PHE A 64 -3.21 -4.23 2.70
N ILE A 65 -1.92 -3.88 2.71
CA ILE A 65 -0.93 -4.44 1.79
C ILE A 65 -0.79 -5.96 1.98
N ILE A 66 -0.72 -6.42 3.23
CA ILE A 66 -0.62 -7.85 3.56
C ILE A 66 -1.85 -8.61 3.08
N LEU A 67 -3.05 -8.09 3.36
CA LEU A 67 -4.30 -8.72 2.92
C LEU A 67 -4.41 -8.74 1.40
N SER A 68 -4.09 -7.64 0.73
CA SER A 68 -4.10 -7.53 -0.73
C SER A 68 -3.12 -8.52 -1.38
N SER A 69 -1.93 -8.69 -0.80
CA SER A 69 -0.94 -9.65 -1.30
C SER A 69 -1.43 -11.08 -1.16
N ARG A 70 -2.06 -11.44 -0.04
CA ARG A 70 -2.66 -12.76 0.16
C ARG A 70 -3.80 -13.05 -0.82
N ILE A 71 -4.66 -12.06 -1.07
CA ILE A 71 -5.75 -12.20 -2.05
C ILE A 71 -5.16 -12.39 -3.45
N ALA A 72 -4.13 -11.63 -3.81
CA ALA A 72 -3.46 -11.77 -5.10
C ALA A 72 -2.76 -13.12 -5.27
N GLU A 73 -2.23 -13.72 -4.20
CA GLU A 73 -1.64 -15.07 -4.25
C GLU A 73 -2.70 -16.18 -4.40
N ASN A 74 -3.87 -15.99 -3.79
CA ASN A 74 -4.96 -16.98 -3.79
C ASN A 74 -6.09 -16.61 -4.77
N PHE A 75 -5.84 -15.77 -5.78
CA PHE A 75 -6.89 -15.23 -6.64
C PHE A 75 -7.65 -16.30 -7.46
N MET A 76 -7.06 -17.49 -7.63
CA MET A 76 -7.69 -18.64 -8.29
C MET A 76 -8.44 -19.56 -7.33
N ASP A 77 -8.34 -19.33 -6.03
CA ASP A 77 -9.09 -20.05 -5.00
C ASP A 77 -10.48 -19.41 -4.86
N PHE A 78 -11.31 -19.64 -5.88
CA PHE A 78 -12.68 -19.10 -5.91
C PHE A 78 -13.59 -20.00 -5.07
N ASP A 79 -14.27 -19.41 -4.10
CA ASP A 79 -15.28 -20.11 -3.31
C ASP A 79 -16.53 -20.35 -4.17
N GLU A 80 -16.64 -21.55 -4.75
CA GLU A 80 -17.81 -21.96 -5.55
C GLU A 80 -19.12 -21.96 -4.75
N ASP A 81 -19.05 -22.01 -3.41
CA ASP A 81 -20.22 -21.96 -2.52
C ASP A 81 -20.59 -20.53 -2.10
N PHE A 82 -19.89 -19.50 -2.59
CA PHE A 82 -20.25 -18.11 -2.30
C PHE A 82 -21.64 -17.77 -2.85
N ARG A 83 -22.56 -17.42 -1.94
CA ARG A 83 -23.90 -16.93 -2.30
C ARG A 83 -24.06 -15.49 -1.84
N LEU A 84 -24.36 -14.61 -2.80
CA LEU A 84 -24.78 -13.24 -2.50
C LEU A 84 -26.22 -13.29 -1.97
N THR A 85 -26.36 -13.27 -0.64
CA THR A 85 -27.67 -13.19 0.05
C THR A 85 -28.18 -11.76 0.11
#